data_AF-A0A972W0T5-F1
#
_entry.id   AF-A0A972W0T5-F1
#
_cell.length_a   1.000
_cell.length_b   1.000
_cell.length_c   1.000
_cell.angle_alpha   90.00
_cell.angle_beta   90.00
_cell.angle_gamma   90.00
#
_symmetry.space_group_name_H-M   'P 1'
#
loop_
_entity.id
_entity.type
_entity.pdbx_description
1 polymer ?
#
loop_
_entity_poly.entity_id
_entity_poly.type
_entity_poly.pdbx_seq_one_letter_code
_entity_poly.pdbx_strand_id
1 'polypeptide(L)'
;NVDIKSTDKTTAFVKIRKESEGKNRLNANKDAEALEYQFSLNDKKLELNGYFLSDFNNKFKDQLIDVTIYLPVNSFIYLDNSTRTFLDDVDNVQSIHDRDMPKHLYKMTDNGLECLDCNPNIYGDSFKDKNEHFKLNIDRNGVQLKVNDGDNDAEVKIDENGIIIQ
;
A
#
# COMPACT_ATOMS: atom_id res chain seq x y z
N ASN A 1 8.89 -1.27 -9.42
CA ASN A 1 7.96 -0.60 -8.49
C ASN A 1 6.55 -0.74 -9.10
N VAL A 2 5.59 -1.13 -8.28
CA VAL A 2 4.17 -1.17 -8.62
C VAL A 2 3.39 -0.31 -7.63
N ASP A 3 2.66 0.67 -8.16
CA ASP A 3 1.86 1.62 -7.42
C ASP A 3 0.38 1.51 -7.88
N ILE A 4 -0.56 1.91 -7.02
CA ILE A 4 -2.00 1.86 -7.28
C ILE A 4 -2.62 3.18 -6.87
N LYS A 5 -3.24 3.89 -7.82
CA LYS A 5 -3.84 5.21 -7.59
C LYS A 5 -5.29 5.27 -8.06
N SER A 6 -6.06 6.21 -7.52
CA SER A 6 -7.40 6.51 -7.99
C SER A 6 -7.40 7.22 -9.35
N THR A 7 -8.51 7.16 -10.07
CA THR A 7 -8.73 7.96 -11.28
C THR A 7 -10.20 8.39 -11.40
N ASP A 8 -10.42 9.59 -11.96
CA ASP A 8 -11.74 10.11 -12.29
C ASP A 8 -12.34 9.47 -13.55
N LYS A 9 -11.57 8.65 -14.27
CA LYS A 9 -12.06 7.91 -15.44
C LYS A 9 -12.97 6.77 -14.99
N THR A 10 -13.96 6.44 -15.81
CA THR A 10 -14.88 5.32 -15.56
C THR A 10 -14.24 3.94 -15.76
N THR A 11 -13.08 3.89 -16.42
CA THR A 11 -12.36 2.65 -16.74
C THR A 11 -10.97 2.65 -16.12
N ALA A 12 -10.57 1.53 -15.53
CA ALA A 12 -9.21 1.31 -15.07
C ALA A 12 -8.21 1.29 -16.24
N PHE A 13 -6.97 1.71 -15.98
CA PHE A 13 -5.89 1.65 -16.95
C PHE A 13 -4.54 1.51 -16.25
N VAL A 14 -3.55 1.03 -17.00
CA VAL A 14 -2.17 0.87 -16.52
C VAL A 14 -1.30 1.91 -17.20
N LYS A 15 -0.45 2.58 -16.43
CA LYS A 15 0.59 3.47 -16.95
C LYS A 15 1.95 2.84 -16.65
N ILE A 16 2.76 2.68 -17.69
CA ILE A 16 4.13 2.19 -17.57
C ILE A 16 5.07 3.35 -17.82
N ARG A 17 5.91 3.65 -16.85
CA ARG A 17 7.02 4.60 -16.98
C ARG A 17 8.31 3.82 -17.12
N LYS A 18 9.10 4.20 -18.11
CA LYS A 18 10.38 3.58 -18.41
C LYS A 18 11.47 4.61 -18.19
N GLU A 19 12.51 4.22 -17.47
CA GLU A 19 13.65 5.09 -17.18
C GLU A 19 14.95 4.41 -17.54
N SER A 20 15.90 5.21 -18.00
CA SER A 20 17.26 4.78 -18.28
C SER A 20 18.19 5.96 -18.10
N GLU A 21 19.40 5.70 -17.63
CA GLU A 21 20.46 6.69 -17.65
C GLU A 21 21.22 6.70 -18.98
N GLY A 22 21.85 7.83 -19.31
CA GLY A 22 22.65 7.98 -20.52
C GLY A 22 23.52 9.23 -20.49
N LYS A 23 24.52 9.27 -21.37
CA LYS A 23 25.48 10.40 -21.46
C LYS A 23 24.82 11.76 -21.69
N ASN A 24 23.62 11.78 -22.25
CA ASN A 24 22.78 12.95 -22.43
C ASN A 24 21.31 12.54 -22.47
N ARG A 25 20.40 13.51 -22.33
CA ARG A 25 18.95 13.27 -22.29
C ARG A 25 18.42 12.53 -23.52
N LEU A 26 18.95 12.83 -24.71
CA LEU A 26 18.50 12.19 -25.94
C LEU A 26 18.81 10.69 -25.94
N ASN A 27 20.03 10.32 -25.53
CA ASN A 27 20.44 8.92 -25.44
C ASN A 27 19.65 8.20 -24.34
N ALA A 28 19.54 8.79 -23.15
CA ALA A 28 18.76 8.26 -22.04
C ALA A 28 17.30 7.94 -22.45
N ASN A 29 16.65 8.87 -23.16
CA ASN A 29 15.29 8.67 -23.65
C ASN A 29 15.21 7.52 -24.68
N LYS A 30 16.15 7.48 -25.64
CA LYS A 30 16.20 6.38 -26.64
C LYS A 30 16.38 5.01 -25.98
N ASP A 31 17.23 4.95 -24.96
CA ASP A 31 17.49 3.72 -24.22
C ASP A 31 16.26 3.28 -23.41
N ALA A 32 15.57 4.23 -22.76
CA ALA A 32 14.33 3.97 -22.03
C ALA A 32 13.18 3.53 -22.96
N GLU A 33 13.08 4.12 -24.16
CA GLU A 33 12.12 3.73 -25.19
C GLU A 33 12.33 2.29 -25.66
N ALA A 34 13.59 1.86 -25.76
CA ALA A 34 13.97 0.52 -26.18
C ALA A 34 13.72 -0.57 -25.12
N LEU A 35 13.41 -0.21 -23.86
CA LEU A 35 13.05 -1.18 -22.84
C LEU A 35 11.72 -1.86 -23.20
N GLU A 36 11.68 -3.19 -23.13
CA GLU A 36 10.48 -3.97 -23.41
C GLU A 36 9.90 -4.50 -22.11
N TYR A 37 8.71 -4.01 -21.77
CA TYR A 37 7.93 -4.48 -20.63
C TYR A 37 6.56 -4.97 -21.10
N GLN A 38 6.12 -6.10 -20.57
CA GLN A 38 4.86 -6.72 -20.93
C GLN A 38 4.04 -7.04 -19.68
N PHE A 39 2.73 -6.99 -19.85
CA PHE A 39 1.74 -7.43 -18.88
C PHE A 39 0.56 -8.05 -19.64
N SER A 40 -0.25 -8.86 -18.97
CA SER A 40 -1.46 -9.42 -19.53
C SER A 40 -2.67 -9.07 -18.66
N LEU A 41 -3.83 -8.92 -19.30
CA LEU A 41 -5.11 -8.81 -18.62
C LEU A 41 -6.02 -9.91 -19.16
N ASN A 42 -6.26 -10.92 -18.33
CA ASN A 42 -7.17 -12.02 -18.65
C ASN A 42 -8.38 -11.91 -17.73
N ASP A 43 -9.55 -11.63 -18.31
CA ASP A 43 -10.78 -11.27 -17.61
C ASP A 43 -10.61 -10.07 -16.66
N LYS A 44 -10.34 -10.35 -15.39
CA LYS A 44 -10.12 -9.38 -14.30
C LYS A 44 -8.80 -9.60 -13.57
N LYS A 45 -7.95 -10.49 -14.08
CA LYS A 45 -6.63 -10.77 -13.52
C LYS A 45 -5.58 -10.03 -14.35
N LEU A 46 -4.99 -9.00 -13.74
CA LEU A 46 -3.84 -8.29 -14.29
C LEU A 46 -2.57 -8.99 -13.83
N GLU A 47 -1.80 -9.55 -14.76
CA GLU A 47 -0.52 -10.19 -14.48
C GLU A 47 0.60 -9.28 -15.00
N LEU A 48 1.47 -8.87 -14.07
CA LEU A 48 2.60 -7.99 -14.33
C LEU A 48 3.88 -8.84 -14.38
N ASN A 49 4.69 -8.68 -15.42
CA ASN A 49 6.00 -9.34 -15.44
C ASN A 49 6.89 -8.75 -14.35
N GLY A 50 7.63 -9.61 -13.65
CA GLY A 50 8.65 -9.21 -12.67
C GLY A 50 9.99 -8.79 -13.29
N TYR A 51 10.04 -8.66 -14.62
CA TYR A 51 11.25 -8.34 -15.39
C TYR A 51 10.89 -7.49 -16.62
N PHE A 52 11.89 -6.82 -17.17
CA PHE A 52 11.85 -6.19 -18.48
C PHE A 52 13.05 -6.65 -19.31
N LEU A 53 12.94 -6.56 -20.63
CA LEU A 53 14.04 -6.84 -21.54
C LEU A 53 14.70 -5.53 -21.98
N SER A 54 16.00 -5.58 -22.20
CA SER A 54 16.83 -4.46 -22.64
C SER A 54 17.86 -4.97 -23.62
N ASP A 55 18.29 -4.13 -24.57
CA ASP A 55 19.36 -4.47 -25.50
C ASP A 55 20.67 -4.75 -24.73
N PHE A 56 21.41 -5.76 -25.15
CA PHE A 56 22.72 -6.10 -24.58
C PHE A 56 23.68 -4.92 -24.56
N ASN A 57 23.59 -4.00 -25.52
CA ASN A 57 24.40 -2.78 -25.56
C ASN A 57 24.14 -1.82 -24.38
N ASN A 58 23.04 -2.02 -23.65
CA ASN A 58 22.61 -1.18 -22.51
C ASN A 58 22.94 -1.78 -21.13
N LYS A 59 23.73 -2.86 -21.07
CA LYS A 59 24.02 -3.66 -19.85
C LYS A 59 24.53 -2.89 -18.63
N PHE A 60 25.14 -1.70 -18.80
CA PHE A 60 25.78 -0.94 -17.71
C PHE A 60 25.03 0.34 -17.33
N LYS A 61 23.71 0.39 -17.52
CA LYS A 61 22.87 1.55 -17.20
C LYS A 61 21.90 1.19 -16.09
N ASP A 62 21.64 2.15 -15.21
CA ASP A 62 20.54 2.04 -14.27
C ASP A 62 19.24 2.24 -15.04
N GLN A 63 18.44 1.17 -15.11
CA GLN A 63 17.19 1.10 -15.87
C GLN A 63 16.07 0.66 -14.94
N LEU A 64 14.92 1.34 -15.05
CA LEU A 64 13.79 1.12 -14.16
C LEU A 64 12.48 1.08 -14.95
N ILE A 65 11.55 0.28 -14.44
CA ILE A 65 10.16 0.24 -14.88
C ILE A 65 9.29 0.49 -13.64
N ASP A 66 8.50 1.56 -13.72
CA ASP A 66 7.44 1.85 -12.75
C ASP A 66 6.10 1.56 -13.41
N VAL A 67 5.29 0.76 -12.73
CA VAL A 67 3.94 0.43 -13.16
C VAL A 67 2.96 1.08 -12.19
N THR A 68 2.11 1.96 -12.70
CA THR A 68 1.01 2.53 -11.91
C THR A 68 -0.32 2.02 -12.44
N ILE A 69 -1.08 1.35 -11.58
CA ILE A 69 -2.44 0.88 -11.87
C ILE A 69 -3.40 1.97 -11.42
N TYR A 70 -4.18 2.51 -12.34
CA TYR A 70 -5.21 3.50 -12.05
C TYR A 70 -6.58 2.83 -11.97
N LEU A 71 -7.24 2.98 -10.83
CA LEU A 71 -8.52 2.36 -10.52
C LEU A 71 -9.60 3.42 -10.28
N PRO A 72 -10.80 3.29 -10.88
CA PRO A 72 -11.91 4.17 -10.53
C PRO A 72 -12.30 4.03 -9.06
N VAL A 73 -12.76 5.12 -8.43
CA VAL A 73 -13.29 5.08 -7.06
C VAL A 73 -14.46 4.09 -6.98
N ASN A 74 -14.56 3.37 -5.86
CA ASN A 74 -15.47 2.24 -5.61
C ASN A 74 -15.16 0.95 -6.39
N SER A 75 -14.08 0.87 -7.15
CA SER A 75 -13.60 -0.41 -7.68
C SER A 75 -12.93 -1.25 -6.58
N PHE A 76 -12.80 -2.54 -6.83
CA PHE A 76 -12.20 -3.50 -5.91
C PHE A 76 -10.99 -4.16 -6.55
N ILE A 77 -9.95 -4.39 -5.76
CA ILE A 77 -8.74 -5.10 -6.19
C ILE A 77 -8.30 -6.07 -5.09
N TYR A 78 -7.96 -7.29 -5.50
CA TYR A 78 -7.29 -8.25 -4.64
C TYR A 78 -5.80 -8.27 -5.00
N LEU A 79 -4.94 -8.12 -3.99
CA LEU A 79 -3.49 -8.14 -4.18
C LEU A 79 -2.97 -9.55 -3.93
N ASP A 80 -2.45 -10.22 -4.96
CA ASP A 80 -1.86 -11.55 -4.79
C ASP A 80 -0.58 -11.50 -3.94
N ASN A 81 -0.22 -12.60 -3.27
CA ASN A 81 1.03 -12.68 -2.51
C ASN A 81 2.27 -12.33 -3.35
N SER A 82 2.25 -12.59 -4.66
CA SER A 82 3.35 -12.25 -5.57
C SER A 82 3.64 -10.76 -5.65
N THR A 83 2.71 -9.88 -5.25
CA THR A 83 2.92 -8.42 -5.29
C THR A 83 3.79 -7.90 -4.15
N ARG A 84 4.02 -8.68 -3.08
CA ARG A 84 4.69 -8.27 -1.83
C ARG A 84 6.00 -7.50 -2.01
N THR A 85 6.82 -7.89 -2.98
CA THR A 85 8.14 -7.29 -3.22
C THR A 85 8.14 -6.22 -4.29
N PHE A 86 7.00 -6.00 -4.94
CA PHE A 86 6.85 -5.05 -6.04
C PHE A 86 6.04 -3.82 -5.65
N LEU A 87 5.08 -3.95 -4.73
CA LEU A 87 4.33 -2.82 -4.18
C LEU A 87 5.29 -1.83 -3.52
N ASP A 88 5.12 -0.55 -3.84
CA ASP A 88 5.98 0.54 -3.38
C ASP A 88 5.18 1.84 -3.34
N ASP A 89 5.02 2.38 -2.13
CA ASP A 89 4.32 3.62 -1.80
C ASP A 89 2.84 3.62 -2.21
N VAL A 90 2.13 2.52 -1.93
CA VAL A 90 0.70 2.42 -2.25
C VAL A 90 -0.13 3.10 -1.17
N ASP A 91 -0.74 4.22 -1.55
CA ASP A 91 -1.66 4.97 -0.70
C ASP A 91 -2.79 4.07 -0.20
N ASN A 92 -2.94 3.98 1.12
CA ASN A 92 -4.02 3.24 1.76
C ASN A 92 -4.50 3.91 3.06
N VAL A 93 -5.81 3.80 3.30
CA VAL A 93 -6.51 4.52 4.38
C VAL A 93 -6.00 4.10 5.75
N GLN A 94 -5.72 2.80 5.94
CA GLN A 94 -5.32 2.24 7.23
C GLN A 94 -3.81 2.33 7.52
N SER A 95 -3.05 3.06 6.70
CA SER A 95 -1.60 3.23 6.87
C SER A 95 -0.83 1.89 6.97
N ILE A 96 -1.33 0.85 6.28
CA ILE A 96 -0.73 -0.49 6.22
C ILE A 96 0.55 -0.40 5.39
N HIS A 97 1.63 -1.01 5.86
CA HIS A 97 2.86 -1.11 5.08
C HIS A 97 2.68 -1.96 3.82
N ASP A 98 3.22 -1.54 2.68
CA ASP A 98 3.08 -2.21 1.38
C ASP A 98 3.36 -3.71 1.43
N ARG A 99 4.35 -4.12 2.24
CA ARG A 99 4.71 -5.52 2.37
C ARG A 99 3.61 -6.36 3.00
N ASP A 100 2.76 -5.77 3.83
CA ASP A 100 1.68 -6.46 4.55
C ASP A 100 0.32 -6.29 3.87
N MET A 101 0.25 -5.53 2.77
CA MET A 101 -0.96 -5.41 1.94
C MET A 101 -1.36 -6.64 1.11
N PRO A 102 -0.45 -7.53 0.65
CA PRO A 102 -0.82 -8.69 -0.14
C PRO A 102 -1.74 -9.67 0.61
N LYS A 103 -2.49 -10.46 -0.16
CA LYS A 103 -3.52 -11.43 0.27
C LYS A 103 -4.80 -10.81 0.86
N HIS A 104 -5.07 -9.57 0.52
CA HIS A 104 -6.22 -8.83 1.02
C HIS A 104 -7.03 -8.21 -0.12
N LEU A 105 -8.32 -8.02 0.15
CA LEU A 105 -9.24 -7.32 -0.74
C LEU A 105 -9.31 -5.85 -0.34
N TYR A 106 -9.12 -4.97 -1.32
CA TYR A 106 -9.19 -3.53 -1.15
C TYR A 106 -10.29 -2.92 -2.00
N LYS A 107 -10.89 -1.85 -1.50
CA LYS A 107 -11.73 -0.92 -2.25
C LYS A 107 -10.96 0.35 -2.55
N MET A 108 -11.01 0.85 -3.77
CA MET A 108 -10.42 2.15 -4.10
C MET A 108 -11.33 3.28 -3.58
N THR A 109 -10.74 4.19 -2.82
CA THR A 109 -11.39 5.41 -2.30
C THR A 109 -10.67 6.65 -2.84
N ASP A 110 -11.19 7.85 -2.51
CA ASP A 110 -10.52 9.10 -2.85
C ASP A 110 -9.16 9.25 -2.11
N ASN A 111 -8.99 8.58 -0.97
CA ASN A 111 -7.79 8.64 -0.12
C ASN A 111 -6.89 7.41 -0.26
N GLY A 112 -6.99 6.67 -1.38
CA GLY A 112 -6.26 5.43 -1.62
C GLY A 112 -7.06 4.17 -1.31
N LEU A 113 -6.36 3.05 -1.15
CA LEU A 113 -6.97 1.74 -0.92
C LEU A 113 -7.50 1.60 0.52
N GLU A 114 -8.75 1.18 0.67
CA GLU A 114 -9.34 0.76 1.95
C GLU A 114 -9.32 -0.76 2.03
N CYS A 115 -8.62 -1.32 3.02
CA CYS A 115 -8.63 -2.78 3.23
C CYS A 115 -9.96 -3.24 3.82
N LEU A 116 -10.52 -4.33 3.30
CA LEU A 116 -11.83 -4.84 3.72
C LEU A 116 -11.76 -6.06 4.63
N ASP A 117 -10.62 -6.77 4.66
CA ASP A 117 -10.44 -8.03 5.38
C ASP A 117 -9.11 -8.12 6.15
N CYS A 118 -8.43 -6.99 6.34
CA CYS A 118 -7.19 -6.91 7.10
C CYS A 118 -7.41 -7.07 8.61
N ASN A 119 -6.44 -7.68 9.30
CA ASN A 119 -6.41 -7.71 10.75
C ASN A 119 -5.97 -6.33 11.29
N PRO A 120 -6.70 -5.69 12.23
CA PRO A 120 -6.32 -4.39 12.78
C PRO A 120 -4.89 -4.30 13.34
N ASN A 121 -4.30 -5.43 13.73
CA ASN A 121 -2.91 -5.47 14.18
C ASN A 121 -1.91 -4.92 13.14
N ILE A 122 -2.21 -5.03 11.84
CA ILE A 122 -1.32 -4.56 10.75
C ILE A 122 -1.56 -3.09 10.36
N TYR A 123 -2.56 -2.42 10.95
CA TYR A 123 -2.79 -1.00 10.69
C TYR A 123 -1.62 -0.17 11.22
N GLY A 124 -1.23 0.85 10.45
CA GLY A 124 -0.13 1.73 10.84
C GLY A 124 -0.50 2.59 12.04
N ASP A 125 0.51 2.98 12.81
CA ASP A 125 0.33 3.76 14.04
C ASP A 125 -0.42 5.07 13.78
N SER A 126 -0.15 5.75 12.66
CA SER A 126 -0.87 6.97 12.25
C SER A 126 -2.37 6.79 12.06
N PHE A 127 -2.82 5.60 11.67
CA PHE A 127 -4.25 5.28 11.58
C PHE A 127 -4.81 4.93 12.96
N LYS A 128 -4.09 4.11 13.73
CA LYS A 128 -4.50 3.72 15.09
C LYS A 128 -4.64 4.93 16.00
N ASP A 129 -3.67 5.84 16.02
CA ASP A 129 -3.71 7.04 16.86
C ASP A 129 -4.91 7.94 16.58
N LYS A 130 -5.43 7.91 15.34
CA LYS A 130 -6.60 8.72 14.93
C LYS A 130 -7.95 8.01 15.12
N ASN A 131 -7.98 6.69 15.27
CA ASN A 131 -9.22 5.91 15.22
C ASN A 131 -9.39 4.94 16.40
N GLU A 132 -8.34 4.58 17.13
CA GLU A 132 -8.37 3.71 18.30
C GLU A 132 -8.47 4.53 19.59
N HIS A 133 -9.64 5.12 19.79
CA HIS A 133 -9.99 5.92 20.97
C HIS A 133 -10.19 5.09 22.25
N PHE A 134 -10.14 3.76 22.15
CA PHE A 134 -10.44 2.83 23.24
C PHE A 134 -9.45 1.67 23.26
N LYS A 135 -8.74 1.48 24.36
CA LYS A 135 -7.81 0.36 24.59
C LYS A 135 -8.17 -0.35 25.90
N LEU A 136 -8.38 -1.66 25.81
CA LEU A 136 -8.65 -2.53 26.96
C LEU A 136 -7.57 -3.60 27.06
N ASN A 137 -6.86 -3.65 28.20
CA ASN A 137 -5.92 -4.70 28.54
C ASN A 137 -6.43 -5.48 29.75
N ILE A 138 -6.34 -6.82 29.69
CA ILE A 138 -6.72 -7.73 30.77
C ILE A 138 -5.59 -8.73 30.94
N ASP A 139 -4.95 -8.72 32.10
CA ASP A 139 -3.88 -9.64 32.44
C ASP A 139 -3.96 -10.09 33.91
N ARG A 140 -2.92 -10.78 34.40
CA ARG A 140 -2.88 -11.30 35.78
C ARG A 140 -2.87 -10.20 36.84
N ASN A 141 -2.50 -8.98 36.47
CA ASN A 141 -2.44 -7.82 37.35
C ASN A 141 -3.76 -7.04 37.37
N GLY A 142 -4.75 -7.41 36.53
CA GLY A 142 -6.08 -6.82 36.55
C GLY A 142 -6.55 -6.33 35.17
N VAL A 143 -7.38 -5.28 35.20
CA VAL A 143 -7.99 -4.68 34.01
C VAL A 143 -7.54 -3.22 33.89
N GLN A 144 -7.06 -2.84 32.71
CA GLN A 144 -6.71 -1.46 32.37
C GLN A 144 -7.52 -1.00 31.17
N LEU A 145 -8.28 0.06 31.36
CA LEU A 145 -9.02 0.75 30.31
C LEU A 145 -8.42 2.13 30.08
N LYS A 146 -8.09 2.44 28.81
CA LYS A 146 -7.70 3.79 28.38
C LYS A 146 -8.64 4.27 27.30
N VAL A 147 -9.14 5.48 27.45
CA VAL A 147 -9.97 6.18 26.46
C VAL A 147 -9.30 7.51 26.13
N ASN A 148 -9.16 7.83 24.86
CA ASN A 148 -8.58 9.08 24.36
C ASN A 148 -9.47 9.60 23.23
N ASP A 149 -10.00 10.81 23.35
CA ASP A 149 -10.85 11.45 22.32
C ASP A 149 -10.11 12.57 21.55
N GLY A 150 -8.79 12.47 21.46
CA GLY A 150 -7.90 13.47 20.84
C GLY A 150 -7.51 14.63 21.76
N ASP A 151 -8.46 15.13 22.57
CA ASP A 151 -8.25 16.28 23.47
C ASP A 151 -8.10 15.91 24.95
N ASN A 152 -8.70 14.78 25.35
CA ASN A 152 -8.72 14.34 26.75
C ASN A 152 -8.46 12.84 26.84
N ASP A 153 -7.75 12.46 27.90
CA ASP A 153 -7.47 11.09 28.27
C ASP A 153 -8.23 10.72 29.55
N ALA A 154 -8.78 9.52 29.59
CA ALA A 154 -9.32 8.92 30.79
C ALA A 154 -8.76 7.50 30.94
N GLU A 155 -8.27 7.18 32.13
CA GLU A 155 -7.72 5.86 32.43
C GLU A 155 -8.36 5.27 33.69
N VAL A 156 -8.82 4.01 33.57
CA VAL A 156 -9.35 3.24 34.70
C VAL A 156 -8.51 1.99 34.87
N LYS A 157 -7.99 1.78 36.09
CA LYS A 157 -7.30 0.55 36.49
C LYS A 157 -8.10 -0.14 37.58
N ILE A 158 -8.28 -1.45 37.43
CA ILE A 158 -8.93 -2.31 38.42
C ILE A 158 -7.96 -3.42 38.76
N ASP A 159 -7.57 -3.50 40.02
CA ASP A 159 -6.68 -4.53 40.55
C ASP A 159 -7.15 -5.03 41.93
N GLU A 160 -6.35 -5.84 42.61
CA GLU A 160 -6.64 -6.38 43.95
C GLU A 160 -6.80 -5.28 45.03
N ASN A 161 -6.25 -4.10 44.80
CA ASN A 161 -6.32 -2.95 45.71
C ASN A 161 -7.53 -2.06 45.44
N GLY A 162 -8.30 -2.32 44.38
CA GLY A 162 -9.55 -1.64 44.06
C GLY A 162 -9.53 -0.96 42.70
N ILE A 163 -10.17 0.22 42.62
CA ILE A 163 -10.35 0.98 41.37
C ILE A 163 -9.61 2.31 41.47
N ILE A 164 -8.79 2.61 40.46
CA ILE A 164 -8.10 3.89 40.28
C ILE A 164 -8.62 4.53 39.00
N ILE A 165 -9.00 5.81 39.07
CA ILE A 165 -9.47 6.62 37.93
C ILE A 165 -8.53 7.83 37.82
N GLN A 166 -8.04 8.10 36.60
CA GLN A 166 -7.14 9.20 36.27
C GLN A 166 -7.66 9.97 35.06
#